data_AF-X0UPK0-F1
#
_entry.id   AF-X0UPK0-F1
#
_cell.length_a   1.000
_cell.length_b   1.000
_cell.length_c   1.000
_cell.angle_alpha   90.00
_cell.angle_beta   90.00
_cell.angle_gamma   90.00
#
_symmetry.space_group_name_H-M   'P 1'
#
loop_
_entity.id
_entity.type
_entity.pdbx_description
1 polymer ?
#
loop_
_entity_poly.entity_id
_entity_poly.type
_entity_poly.pdbx_seq_one_letter_code
_entity_poly.pdbx_strand_id
1 'polypeptide(L)'
;MKFPETNNKIVCIVATGYAWDDCVFGNSNKDYWTLNNMYHTNVSPESFDEWFQLHRPGSHEGHIDDEPMRTFLATKWKKPCWVQKDWGAELQVLNPYVYPIDEVIKEYCPKDVNGISYPYFTNSVDYMICLALLRGYEELHLHGVEFISPVDDEYFKMRQSINFYLGQAMKMDRKVVIQPTSSMLRSDFWY
;
A
#
# COMPACT_ATOMS: atom_id res chain seq x y z
N MET A 1 1.62 -18.49 -6.69
CA MET A 1 0.73 -17.44 -7.24
C MET A 1 1.40 -16.80 -8.47
N LYS A 2 0.65 -16.38 -9.50
CA LYS A 2 1.20 -15.57 -10.61
C LYS A 2 0.92 -14.09 -10.32
N PHE A 3 1.97 -13.27 -10.25
CA PHE A 3 1.84 -11.81 -10.11
C PHE A 3 1.51 -11.15 -11.45
N PRO A 4 0.94 -9.94 -11.46
CA PRO A 4 0.96 -9.07 -12.64
C PRO A 4 2.40 -8.93 -13.17
N GLU A 5 2.56 -9.02 -14.49
CA GLU A 5 3.87 -8.94 -15.13
C GLU A 5 4.41 -7.51 -15.08
N THR A 6 5.66 -7.36 -14.69
CA THR A 6 6.40 -6.10 -14.71
C THR A 6 7.89 -6.38 -14.85
N ASN A 7 8.61 -5.51 -15.55
CA ASN A 7 10.08 -5.51 -15.60
C ASN A 7 10.68 -4.41 -14.73
N ASN A 8 9.83 -3.60 -14.08
CA ASN A 8 10.26 -2.48 -13.28
C ASN A 8 10.86 -2.95 -11.96
N LYS A 9 11.86 -2.20 -11.50
CA LYS A 9 12.59 -2.47 -10.25
C LYS A 9 12.23 -1.49 -9.16
N ILE A 10 11.45 -0.47 -9.49
CA ILE A 10 11.05 0.61 -8.59
C ILE A 10 9.53 0.58 -8.48
N VAL A 11 9.02 0.66 -7.25
CA VAL A 11 7.60 0.90 -7.00
C VAL A 11 7.42 2.18 -6.20
N CYS A 12 6.48 2.99 -6.64
CA CYS A 12 5.96 4.16 -5.95
C CYS A 12 4.65 3.79 -5.27
N ILE A 13 4.65 3.74 -3.93
CA ILE A 13 3.44 3.60 -3.12
C ILE A 13 2.88 4.99 -2.86
N VAL A 14 1.71 5.28 -3.40
CA VAL A 14 1.09 6.60 -3.37
C VAL A 14 -0.24 6.55 -2.62
N ALA A 15 -0.29 7.23 -1.48
CA ALA A 15 -1.47 7.44 -0.64
C ALA A 15 -1.92 8.91 -0.66
N THR A 16 -2.97 9.27 0.07
CA THR A 16 -3.64 10.59 -0.02
C THR A 16 -3.19 11.63 1.03
N GLY A 17 -2.17 11.33 1.85
CA GLY A 17 -1.61 12.29 2.83
C GLY A 17 -0.76 13.40 2.18
N TYR A 18 -0.16 14.29 2.97
CA TYR A 18 0.68 15.35 2.39
C TYR A 18 1.83 14.78 1.55
N ALA A 19 2.30 15.55 0.56
CA ALA A 19 3.38 15.18 -0.35
C ALA A 19 3.06 14.01 -1.30
N TRP A 20 1.79 13.66 -1.50
CA TRP A 20 1.41 12.74 -2.58
C TRP A 20 1.71 13.35 -3.96
N ASP A 21 1.59 14.67 -4.07
CA ASP A 21 1.79 15.49 -5.28
C ASP A 21 3.27 15.69 -5.65
N ASP A 22 4.20 15.36 -4.74
CA ASP A 22 5.62 15.24 -5.04
C ASP A 22 5.93 13.99 -5.90
N CYS A 23 4.96 13.07 -6.08
CA CYS A 23 5.11 11.92 -6.96
C CYS A 23 5.13 12.33 -8.43
N VAL A 24 6.26 12.11 -9.11
CA VAL A 24 6.38 12.31 -10.56
C VAL A 24 5.87 11.07 -11.30
N PHE A 25 4.66 11.13 -11.82
CA PHE A 25 4.02 10.08 -12.61
C PHE A 25 4.55 9.95 -14.04
N GLY A 26 4.28 8.82 -14.69
CA GLY A 26 4.58 8.59 -16.11
C GLY A 26 6.01 8.14 -16.41
N ASN A 27 6.81 7.81 -15.39
CA ASN A 27 8.12 7.20 -15.61
C ASN A 27 7.95 5.70 -15.87
N SER A 28 8.27 5.26 -17.10
CA SER A 28 8.09 3.86 -17.51
C SER A 28 8.92 2.84 -16.74
N ASN A 29 9.94 3.28 -15.99
CA ASN A 29 10.81 2.41 -15.18
C ASN A 29 10.28 2.18 -13.75
N LYS A 30 9.09 2.71 -13.44
CA LYS A 30 8.46 2.62 -12.13
C LYS A 30 7.04 2.09 -12.28
N ASP A 31 6.64 1.30 -11.30
CA ASP A 31 5.23 0.98 -11.09
C ASP A 31 4.64 1.90 -10.02
N TYR A 32 3.40 2.32 -10.20
CA TYR A 32 2.70 3.24 -9.33
C TYR A 32 1.51 2.53 -8.69
N TRP A 33 1.57 2.33 -7.38
CA TRP A 33 0.54 1.64 -6.63
C TRP A 33 -0.24 2.62 -5.77
N THR A 34 -1.54 2.40 -5.68
CA THR A 34 -2.41 3.24 -4.85
C THR A 34 -3.47 2.44 -4.14
N LEU A 35 -4.26 3.09 -3.29
CA LEU A 35 -5.23 2.45 -2.41
C LEU A 35 -6.38 3.39 -2.07
N ASN A 36 -7.48 2.78 -1.61
CA ASN A 36 -8.57 3.46 -0.91
C ASN A 36 -9.01 4.74 -1.66
N ASN A 37 -9.09 5.87 -0.98
CA ASN A 37 -9.72 7.10 -1.46
C ASN A 37 -8.93 7.88 -2.53
N MET A 38 -7.90 7.31 -3.16
CA MET A 38 -7.12 7.99 -4.21
C MET A 38 -7.99 8.46 -5.39
N TYR A 39 -9.11 7.79 -5.63
CA TYR A 39 -10.05 8.15 -6.70
C TYR A 39 -10.71 9.52 -6.53
N HIS A 40 -10.62 10.13 -5.33
CA HIS A 40 -11.07 11.49 -5.07
C HIS A 40 -10.03 12.57 -5.43
N THR A 41 -8.80 12.18 -5.72
CA THR A 41 -7.74 13.14 -6.09
C THR A 41 -7.86 13.56 -7.56
N ASN A 42 -7.10 14.58 -7.93
CA ASN A 42 -7.02 15.03 -9.33
C ASN A 42 -6.05 14.19 -10.18
N VAL A 43 -5.48 13.10 -9.63
CA VAL A 43 -4.59 12.21 -10.40
C VAL A 43 -5.43 11.30 -11.27
N SER A 44 -5.09 11.25 -12.57
CA SER A 44 -5.72 10.32 -13.48
C SER A 44 -5.53 8.87 -13.01
N PRO A 45 -6.59 8.04 -12.95
CA PRO A 45 -6.47 6.61 -12.64
C PRO A 45 -5.44 5.89 -13.51
N GLU A 46 -5.26 6.33 -14.76
CA GLU A 46 -4.30 5.71 -15.68
C GLU A 46 -2.83 5.89 -15.28
N SER A 47 -2.55 6.83 -14.37
CA SER A 47 -1.22 7.03 -13.79
C SER A 47 -0.81 5.94 -12.80
N PHE A 48 -1.73 5.07 -12.38
CA PHE A 48 -1.48 3.97 -11.46
C PHE A 48 -1.50 2.64 -12.20
N ASP A 49 -0.63 1.72 -11.80
CA ASP A 49 -0.53 0.38 -12.37
C ASP A 49 -1.35 -0.63 -11.57
N GLU A 50 -1.44 -0.45 -10.25
CA GLU A 50 -2.15 -1.39 -9.36
C GLU A 50 -2.89 -0.65 -8.24
N TRP A 51 -4.06 -1.19 -7.88
CA TRP A 51 -4.92 -0.67 -6.81
C TRP A 51 -4.96 -1.64 -5.64
N PHE A 52 -5.13 -1.14 -4.43
CA PHE A 52 -5.28 -1.96 -3.23
C PHE A 52 -6.59 -1.60 -2.52
N GLN A 53 -7.53 -2.54 -2.54
CA GLN A 53 -8.81 -2.47 -1.84
C GLN A 53 -8.86 -3.61 -0.81
N LEU A 54 -8.11 -3.42 0.28
CA LEU A 54 -7.87 -4.45 1.30
C LEU A 54 -8.85 -4.41 2.47
N HIS A 55 -9.80 -3.47 2.48
CA HIS A 55 -10.81 -3.38 3.52
C HIS A 55 -11.92 -4.39 3.27
N ARG A 56 -12.51 -4.91 4.35
CA ARG A 56 -13.64 -5.83 4.27
C ARG A 56 -14.85 -5.10 3.68
N PRO A 57 -15.58 -5.69 2.72
CA PRO A 57 -16.83 -5.11 2.24
C PRO A 57 -17.77 -4.77 3.40
N GLY A 58 -18.34 -3.56 3.37
CA GLY A 58 -19.20 -3.04 4.43
C GLY A 58 -18.48 -2.65 5.73
N SER A 59 -17.15 -2.59 5.78
CA SER A 59 -16.46 -1.91 6.88
C SER A 59 -16.80 -0.43 6.84
N HIS A 60 -17.46 0.08 7.88
CA HIS A 60 -17.89 1.48 7.99
C HIS A 60 -16.75 2.43 8.42
N GLU A 61 -15.50 1.95 8.40
CA GLU A 61 -14.32 2.77 8.67
C GLU A 61 -14.13 3.74 7.48
N GLY A 62 -14.75 4.92 7.60
CA GLY A 62 -14.50 6.13 6.82
C GLY A 62 -14.51 5.98 5.29
N HIS A 63 -15.67 6.00 4.63
CA HIS A 63 -15.82 6.20 3.17
C HIS A 63 -15.04 5.26 2.22
N ILE A 64 -14.27 4.30 2.72
CA ILE A 64 -13.35 3.48 1.93
C ILE A 64 -14.07 2.44 1.05
N ASP A 65 -15.34 2.13 1.36
CA ASP A 65 -16.21 1.23 0.59
C ASP A 65 -17.58 1.87 0.32
N ASP A 66 -17.58 3.16 -0.01
CA ASP A 66 -18.79 3.84 -0.43
C ASP A 66 -19.24 3.42 -1.84
N GLU A 67 -20.43 3.84 -2.23
CA GLU A 67 -20.97 3.53 -3.56
C GLU A 67 -20.11 4.11 -4.69
N PRO A 68 -19.60 5.35 -4.60
CA PRO A 68 -18.71 5.90 -5.62
C PRO A 68 -17.43 5.07 -5.85
N MET A 69 -16.77 4.61 -4.79
CA MET A 69 -15.61 3.71 -4.89
C MET A 69 -15.97 2.41 -5.62
N ARG A 70 -17.04 1.74 -5.20
CA ARG A 70 -17.47 0.48 -5.83
C ARG A 70 -17.81 0.68 -7.30
N THR A 71 -18.50 1.76 -7.64
CA THR A 71 -18.80 2.12 -9.02
C THR A 71 -17.52 2.42 -9.82
N PHE A 72 -16.53 3.09 -9.22
CA PHE A 72 -15.23 3.30 -9.84
C PHE A 72 -14.51 1.97 -10.14
N LEU A 73 -14.39 1.07 -9.16
CA LEU A 73 -13.73 -0.23 -9.32
C LEU A 73 -14.47 -1.15 -10.31
N ALA A 74 -15.80 -1.07 -10.35
CA ALA A 74 -16.64 -1.90 -11.21
C ALA A 74 -16.73 -1.40 -12.66
N THR A 75 -16.47 -0.12 -12.91
CA THR A 75 -16.72 0.47 -14.25
C THR A 75 -15.51 1.17 -14.89
N LYS A 76 -14.55 1.64 -14.08
CA LYS A 76 -13.41 2.44 -14.56
C LYS A 76 -12.09 1.70 -14.41
N TRP A 77 -11.85 1.07 -13.26
CA TRP A 77 -10.57 0.42 -12.98
C TRP A 77 -10.47 -0.95 -13.67
N LYS A 78 -9.57 -1.07 -14.65
CA LYS A 78 -9.37 -2.31 -15.44
C LYS A 78 -8.03 -3.01 -15.18
N LYS A 79 -7.14 -2.34 -14.45
CA LYS A 79 -5.81 -2.83 -14.09
C LYS A 79 -5.90 -3.72 -12.82
N PRO A 80 -4.83 -4.41 -12.40
CA PRO A 80 -4.86 -5.25 -11.20
C PRO A 80 -5.36 -4.48 -9.97
N CYS A 81 -6.26 -5.12 -9.20
CA CYS A 81 -6.71 -4.61 -7.91
C CYS A 81 -6.58 -5.71 -6.85
N TRP A 82 -5.74 -5.47 -5.85
CA TRP A 82 -5.49 -6.37 -4.74
C TRP A 82 -6.62 -6.29 -3.72
N VAL A 83 -7.17 -7.44 -3.38
CA VAL A 83 -8.23 -7.61 -2.38
C VAL A 83 -7.82 -8.69 -1.39
N GLN A 84 -8.39 -8.68 -0.18
CA GLN A 84 -8.24 -9.85 0.69
C GLN A 84 -9.24 -10.93 0.28
N LYS A 85 -8.83 -12.20 0.35
CA LYS A 85 -9.69 -13.37 0.07
C LYS A 85 -10.40 -13.24 -1.27
N ASP A 86 -11.66 -13.65 -1.35
CA ASP A 86 -12.52 -13.67 -2.54
C ASP A 86 -13.43 -12.43 -2.67
N TRP A 87 -13.13 -11.35 -1.94
CA TRP A 87 -13.95 -10.13 -1.94
C TRP A 87 -14.05 -9.42 -3.30
N GLY A 88 -13.24 -9.78 -4.28
CA GLY A 88 -13.30 -9.20 -5.63
C GLY A 88 -14.69 -9.29 -6.26
N ALA A 89 -15.41 -10.40 -6.05
CA ALA A 89 -16.78 -10.55 -6.55
C ALA A 89 -17.78 -9.66 -5.80
N GLU A 90 -17.64 -9.55 -4.47
CA GLU A 90 -18.51 -8.72 -3.62
C GLU A 90 -18.33 -7.22 -3.92
N LEU A 91 -17.08 -6.79 -4.16
CA LEU A 91 -16.72 -5.43 -4.54
C LEU A 91 -16.90 -5.14 -6.04
N GLN A 92 -17.29 -6.15 -6.83
CA GLN A 92 -17.45 -6.06 -8.29
C GLN A 92 -16.20 -5.55 -9.01
N VAL A 93 -15.02 -5.82 -8.47
CA VAL A 93 -13.74 -5.42 -9.05
C VAL A 93 -13.55 -6.16 -10.37
N LEU A 94 -13.26 -5.43 -11.45
CA LEU A 94 -13.13 -6.02 -12.80
C LEU A 94 -11.92 -6.96 -12.96
N ASN A 95 -10.84 -6.70 -12.23
CA ASN A 95 -9.58 -7.45 -12.33
C ASN A 95 -8.97 -7.72 -10.94
N PRO A 96 -9.62 -8.57 -10.12
CA PRO A 96 -9.22 -8.79 -8.74
C PRO A 96 -8.03 -9.74 -8.64
N TYR A 97 -7.07 -9.39 -7.79
CA TYR A 97 -5.98 -10.25 -7.36
C TYR A 97 -6.09 -10.52 -5.87
N VAL A 98 -6.16 -11.78 -5.49
CA VAL A 98 -6.15 -12.18 -4.08
C VAL A 98 -4.77 -11.89 -3.51
N TYR A 99 -4.70 -11.15 -2.41
CA TYR A 99 -3.44 -10.86 -1.74
C TYR A 99 -2.80 -12.14 -1.16
N PRO A 100 -1.51 -12.42 -1.41
CA PRO A 100 -0.79 -13.62 -0.93
C PRO A 100 -0.42 -13.51 0.56
N ILE A 101 -1.43 -13.52 1.43
CA ILE A 101 -1.23 -13.22 2.85
C ILE A 101 -0.37 -14.26 3.56
N ASP A 102 -0.50 -15.54 3.21
CA ASP A 102 0.24 -16.63 3.87
C ASP A 102 1.72 -16.57 3.52
N GLU A 103 2.07 -16.34 2.25
CA GLU A 103 3.46 -16.16 1.82
C GLU A 103 4.08 -14.93 2.47
N VAL A 104 3.35 -13.82 2.51
CA VAL A 104 3.82 -12.59 3.12
C VAL A 104 4.05 -12.76 4.63
N ILE A 105 3.14 -13.41 5.36
CA ILE A 105 3.30 -13.67 6.80
C ILE A 105 4.53 -14.54 7.03
N LYS A 106 4.68 -15.61 6.26
CA LYS A 106 5.79 -16.54 6.42
C LYS A 106 7.16 -15.87 6.24
N GLU A 107 7.29 -15.02 5.20
CA GLU A 107 8.59 -14.46 4.82
C GLU A 107 8.95 -13.16 5.55
N TYR A 108 7.97 -12.28 5.82
CA TYR A 108 8.27 -10.91 6.26
C TYR A 108 7.79 -10.56 7.66
N CYS A 109 6.83 -11.31 8.22
CA CYS A 109 6.32 -11.00 9.54
C CYS A 109 7.23 -11.51 10.66
N PRO A 110 7.14 -10.89 11.86
CA PRO A 110 7.85 -11.37 13.04
C PRO A 110 7.47 -12.81 13.40
N LYS A 111 8.39 -13.46 14.10
CA LYS A 111 8.22 -14.82 14.64
C LYS A 111 8.15 -14.79 16.16
N ASP A 112 7.30 -15.62 16.73
CA ASP A 112 7.24 -15.82 18.17
C ASP A 112 8.46 -16.61 18.70
N VAL A 113 8.46 -16.89 20.00
CA VAL A 113 9.54 -17.66 20.66
C VAL A 113 9.70 -19.09 20.14
N ASN A 114 8.68 -19.62 19.45
CA ASN A 114 8.69 -20.95 18.82
C ASN A 114 9.05 -20.88 17.33
N GLY A 115 9.35 -19.70 16.80
CA GLY A 115 9.65 -19.50 15.39
C GLY A 115 8.41 -19.44 14.48
N ILE A 116 7.21 -19.30 15.05
CA ILE A 116 5.94 -19.23 14.30
C ILE A 116 5.71 -17.78 13.87
N SER A 117 5.59 -17.54 12.57
CA SER A 117 5.26 -16.23 12.03
C SER A 117 3.82 -15.83 12.38
N TYR A 118 3.60 -14.58 12.76
CA TYR A 118 2.27 -14.03 13.05
C TYR A 118 2.04 -12.72 12.29
N PRO A 119 0.81 -12.40 11.85
CA PRO A 119 0.54 -11.18 11.09
C PRO A 119 0.88 -9.93 11.91
N TYR A 120 1.67 -9.03 11.34
CA TYR A 120 1.97 -7.72 11.92
C TYR A 120 1.62 -6.59 10.95
N PHE A 121 0.38 -6.59 10.49
CA PHE A 121 -0.18 -5.55 9.64
C PHE A 121 -1.11 -4.68 10.47
N THR A 122 -0.91 -3.37 10.44
CA THR A 122 -1.78 -2.40 11.10
C THR A 122 -2.45 -1.45 10.12
N ASN A 123 -2.00 -1.43 8.86
CA ASN A 123 -2.54 -0.58 7.81
C ASN A 123 -2.29 -1.18 6.41
N SER A 124 -2.98 -0.68 5.38
CA SER A 124 -2.87 -1.17 4.00
C SER A 124 -1.50 -0.96 3.35
N VAL A 125 -0.71 0.04 3.80
CA VAL A 125 0.63 0.28 3.25
C VAL A 125 1.62 -0.81 3.65
N ASP A 126 1.45 -1.42 4.83
CA ASP A 126 2.23 -2.59 5.23
C ASP A 126 2.11 -3.73 4.21
N TYR A 127 0.90 -4.00 3.75
CA TYR A 127 0.63 -5.00 2.71
C TYR A 127 1.31 -4.63 1.39
N MET A 128 1.24 -3.35 0.99
CA MET A 128 1.90 -2.88 -0.23
C MET A 128 3.42 -3.07 -0.14
N ILE A 129 4.04 -2.71 0.98
CA ILE A 129 5.49 -2.90 1.17
C ILE A 129 5.85 -4.39 1.10
N CYS A 130 5.15 -5.25 1.83
CA CYS A 130 5.43 -6.69 1.83
C CYS A 130 5.26 -7.32 0.45
N LEU A 131 4.22 -6.94 -0.30
CA LEU A 131 4.02 -7.45 -1.65
C LEU A 131 5.11 -6.98 -2.61
N ALA A 132 5.58 -5.74 -2.47
CA ALA A 132 6.71 -5.23 -3.25
C ALA A 132 7.99 -6.03 -2.95
N LEU A 133 8.26 -6.34 -1.69
CA LEU A 133 9.39 -7.19 -1.30
C LEU A 133 9.25 -8.61 -1.87
N LEU A 134 8.05 -9.19 -1.80
CA LEU A 134 7.76 -10.52 -2.34
C LEU A 134 7.98 -10.60 -3.86
N ARG A 135 7.63 -9.52 -4.56
CA ARG A 135 7.82 -9.39 -6.02
C ARG A 135 9.24 -9.01 -6.43
N GLY A 136 10.12 -8.75 -5.46
CA GLY A 136 11.53 -8.49 -5.72
C GLY A 136 11.83 -7.09 -6.24
N TYR A 137 10.98 -6.09 -5.93
CA TYR A 137 11.34 -4.70 -6.19
C TYR A 137 12.62 -4.32 -5.43
N GLU A 138 13.44 -3.50 -6.07
CA GLU A 138 14.76 -3.08 -5.57
C GLU A 138 14.69 -1.71 -4.90
N GLU A 139 13.75 -0.85 -5.32
CA GLU A 139 13.48 0.44 -4.69
C GLU A 139 12.00 0.63 -4.33
N LEU A 140 11.75 1.17 -3.13
CA LEU A 140 10.45 1.53 -2.59
C LEU A 140 10.39 3.05 -2.40
N HIS A 141 9.46 3.72 -3.07
CA HIS A 141 9.26 5.17 -2.97
C HIS A 141 7.91 5.43 -2.32
N LEU A 142 7.88 6.10 -1.16
CA LEU A 142 6.65 6.37 -0.41
C LEU A 142 6.23 7.83 -0.59
N HIS A 143 4.98 8.03 -1.03
CA HIS A 143 4.38 9.34 -1.31
C HIS A 143 3.01 9.43 -0.66
N GLY A 144 2.72 10.50 0.09
CA GLY A 144 1.40 10.66 0.74
C GLY A 144 1.11 9.70 1.90
N VAL A 145 2.13 8.98 2.39
CA VAL A 145 1.98 7.97 3.45
C VAL A 145 2.21 8.62 4.81
N GLU A 146 1.14 9.06 5.48
CA GLU A 146 1.29 9.93 6.66
C GLU A 146 0.47 9.55 7.89
N PHE A 147 -0.63 8.80 7.75
CA PHE A 147 -1.51 8.38 8.86
C PHE A 147 -1.95 9.50 9.82
N ILE A 148 -1.93 10.76 9.36
CA ILE A 148 -2.42 11.89 10.13
C ILE A 148 -3.93 11.96 9.94
N SER A 149 -4.67 11.32 10.83
CA SER A 149 -6.09 11.63 11.03
C SER A 149 -6.22 12.65 12.17
N PRO A 150 -6.91 13.79 11.97
CA PRO A 150 -7.16 14.75 13.04
C PRO A 150 -8.15 14.24 14.09
N VAL A 151 -8.79 13.09 13.83
CA VAL A 151 -9.85 12.51 14.69
C VAL A 151 -9.32 11.34 15.51
N ASP A 152 -8.25 10.67 15.07
CA ASP A 152 -7.81 9.40 15.63
C ASP A 152 -6.30 9.31 15.85
N ASP A 153 -5.90 8.58 16.89
CA ASP A 153 -4.51 8.17 17.17
C ASP A 153 -3.96 7.16 16.12
N GLU A 154 -4.49 7.15 14.90
CA GLU A 154 -4.04 6.29 13.78
C GLU A 154 -2.54 6.42 13.56
N TYR A 155 -2.01 7.64 13.65
CA TYR A 155 -0.57 7.89 13.56
C TYR A 155 0.23 7.04 14.55
N PHE A 156 -0.19 7.00 15.82
CA PHE A 156 0.50 6.24 16.86
C PHE A 156 0.31 4.72 16.69
N LYS A 157 -0.86 4.30 16.23
CA LYS A 157 -1.22 2.88 16.09
C LYS A 157 -0.60 2.24 14.84
N MET A 158 -0.52 2.98 13.74
CA MET A 158 -0.22 2.43 12.42
C MET A 158 1.24 2.62 11.98
N ARG A 159 1.92 3.67 12.45
CA ARG A 159 3.28 3.99 12.00
C ARG A 159 4.32 2.92 12.36
N GLN A 160 4.11 2.18 13.45
CA GLN A 160 5.11 1.24 13.97
C GLN A 160 5.38 0.08 13.02
N SER A 161 4.34 -0.50 12.42
CA SER A 161 4.51 -1.62 11.48
C SER A 161 5.19 -1.20 10.19
N ILE A 162 4.93 0.02 9.70
CA ILE A 162 5.62 0.53 8.51
C ILE A 162 7.10 0.67 8.76
N ASN A 163 7.49 1.28 9.88
CA ASN A 163 8.91 1.40 10.23
C ASN A 163 9.58 0.03 10.33
N PHE A 164 8.88 -0.97 10.88
CA PHE A 164 9.34 -2.35 10.90
C PHE A 164 9.58 -2.89 9.47
N TYR A 165 8.61 -2.75 8.55
CA TYR A 165 8.74 -3.27 7.19
C TYR A 165 9.73 -2.50 6.32
N LEU A 166 9.89 -1.19 6.52
CA LEU A 166 10.96 -0.42 5.88
C LEU A 166 12.33 -0.87 6.38
N GLY A 167 12.48 -1.16 7.68
CA GLY A 167 13.69 -1.77 8.22
C GLY A 167 13.99 -3.13 7.61
N GLN A 168 12.96 -3.97 7.42
CA GLN A 168 13.09 -5.26 6.73
C GLN A 168 13.53 -5.08 5.26
N ALA A 169 12.96 -4.10 4.55
CA ALA A 169 13.36 -3.75 3.20
C ALA A 169 14.85 -3.36 3.14
N MET A 170 15.30 -2.47 4.05
CA MET A 170 16.70 -2.06 4.12
C MET A 170 17.65 -3.21 4.43
N LYS A 171 17.26 -4.15 5.32
CA LYS A 171 18.02 -5.37 5.62
C LYS A 171 18.20 -6.28 4.39
N MET A 172 17.29 -6.19 3.42
CA MET A 172 17.34 -6.91 2.14
C MET A 172 18.03 -6.11 1.03
N ASP A 173 18.81 -5.08 1.39
CA ASP A 173 19.50 -4.18 0.48
C ASP A 173 18.54 -3.46 -0.50
N ARG A 174 17.29 -3.24 -0.09
CA ARG A 174 16.34 -2.43 -0.86
C ARG A 174 16.51 -0.97 -0.53
N LYS A 175 16.48 -0.13 -1.56
CA LYS A 175 16.52 1.33 -1.39
C LYS A 175 15.14 1.85 -1.02
N VAL A 176 15.06 2.55 0.11
CA VAL A 176 13.83 3.18 0.57
C VAL A 176 13.96 4.69 0.39
N VAL A 177 12.99 5.29 -0.33
CA VAL A 177 12.91 6.73 -0.56
C VAL A 177 11.63 7.23 0.09
N ILE A 178 11.79 8.11 1.08
CA ILE A 178 10.70 8.85 1.72
C ILE A 178 10.89 10.31 1.36
N GLN A 179 9.83 10.99 0.92
CA GLN A 179 9.93 12.41 0.55
C GLN A 179 10.33 13.27 1.76
N PRO A 180 11.24 14.25 1.61
CA PRO A 180 11.67 15.12 2.72
C PRO A 180 10.51 15.85 3.42
N THR A 181 9.44 16.12 2.68
CA THR A 181 8.21 16.79 3.12
C THR A 181 7.28 15.88 3.94
N SER A 182 7.50 14.56 3.88
CA SER A 182 6.68 13.54 4.55
C SER A 182 6.69 13.73 6.06
N SER A 183 5.51 13.61 6.67
CA SER A 183 5.36 13.57 8.13
C SER A 183 6.10 12.40 8.79
N MET A 184 6.47 11.36 8.03
CA MET A 184 7.28 10.24 8.54
C MET A 184 8.69 10.67 8.94
N LEU A 185 9.22 11.74 8.36
CA LEU A 185 10.55 12.28 8.66
C LEU A 185 10.51 13.47 9.63
N ARG A 186 9.32 13.89 10.07
CA ARG A 186 9.20 15.01 11.01
C ARG A 186 9.62 14.59 12.41
N SER A 187 10.52 15.37 12.97
CA SER A 187 10.89 15.36 14.38
C SER A 187 11.10 16.79 14.83
N ASP A 188 10.49 17.18 15.94
CA ASP A 188 10.72 18.50 16.55
C ASP A 188 12.11 18.57 17.22
N PHE A 189 12.78 17.43 17.38
CA PHE A 189 14.06 17.30 18.08
C PHE A 189 15.07 16.53 17.22
N TRP A 190 16.33 16.91 17.34
CA TRP A 190 17.45 16.13 16.82
C TRP A 190 17.80 15.10 17.89
N TYR A 191 17.53 13.83 17.62
CA TYR A 191 17.91 12.71 18.48
C TYR A 191 19.25 12.11 18.06
#